data_AF-R6BHR8-F1
#
_entry.id   AF-R6BHR8-F1
#
_cell.length_a   1.000
_cell.length_b   1.000
_cell.length_c   1.000
_cell.angle_alpha   90.00
_cell.angle_beta   90.00
_cell.angle_gamma   90.00
#
_symmetry.space_group_name_H-M   'P 1'
#
loop_
_entity.id
_entity.type
_entity.pdbx_description
1 polymer ?
#
loop_
_entity_poly.entity_id
_entity_poly.type
_entity_poly.pdbx_seq_one_letter_code
_entity_poly.pdbx_strand_id
1 'polypeptide(L)'
;MKERFTEVANISTDVLSELGKLVSAYKDYTETLAAVQKQIEYTKEYKEKQTQTARENLVRKTAGTCDTIRIQLESLENTVNSLDQTLNVADPELMPCVGLLANSPEALPLELIGSVAEKFKGNRLALLALAAVAKENNKSFLEGKAVDGSGAVKQIRNKFDMLADGYPKTLHLLPEVKNDLVKLCEAYGHEIGDAADTYLGADYGDIVNLIMREAAGL
;
A
#
# COMPACT_ATOMS: atom_id res chain seq x y z
N MET A 1 -17.49 12.76 3.26
CA MET A 1 -16.02 12.85 3.23
C MET A 1 -15.38 11.76 4.08
N LYS A 2 -15.74 11.62 5.37
CA LYS A 2 -15.28 10.50 6.22
C LYS A 2 -15.47 9.10 5.59
N GLU A 3 -16.63 8.85 4.96
CA GLU A 3 -16.90 7.58 4.26
C GLU A 3 -15.93 7.30 3.10
N ARG A 4 -15.47 8.33 2.38
CA ARG A 4 -14.53 8.18 1.25
C ARG A 4 -13.10 7.93 1.74
N PHE A 5 -12.75 8.38 2.94
CA PHE A 5 -11.49 7.99 3.57
C PHE A 5 -11.51 6.51 3.96
N THR A 6 -12.64 6.00 4.45
CA THR A 6 -12.83 4.56 4.70
C THR A 6 -12.74 3.73 3.43
N GLU A 7 -13.20 4.27 2.30
CA GLU A 7 -13.10 3.60 0.99
C GLU A 7 -11.64 3.37 0.56
N VAL A 8 -10.72 4.30 0.83
CA VAL A 8 -9.27 4.11 0.60
C VAL A 8 -8.74 2.90 1.37
N ALA A 9 -9.13 2.77 2.65
CA ALA A 9 -8.72 1.65 3.48
C ALA A 9 -9.31 0.33 2.99
N ASN A 10 -10.62 0.29 2.69
CA ASN A 10 -11.30 -0.91 2.20
C ASN A 10 -10.65 -1.45 0.92
N ILE A 11 -10.45 -0.58 -0.08
CA ILE A 11 -9.82 -0.99 -1.34
C ILE A 11 -8.39 -1.47 -1.08
N SER A 12 -7.63 -0.79 -0.21
CA SER A 12 -6.27 -1.20 0.12
C SER A 12 -6.21 -2.56 0.83
N THR A 13 -7.14 -2.84 1.75
CA THR A 13 -7.24 -4.16 2.40
C THR A 13 -7.69 -5.26 1.44
N ASP A 14 -8.52 -4.93 0.45
CA ASP A 14 -8.88 -5.87 -0.62
C ASP A 14 -7.65 -6.20 -1.49
N VAL A 15 -6.85 -5.19 -1.87
CA VAL A 15 -5.58 -5.40 -2.58
C VAL A 15 -4.63 -6.27 -1.76
N LEU A 16 -4.48 -6.00 -0.45
CA LEU A 16 -3.63 -6.81 0.44
C LEU A 16 -4.12 -8.27 0.49
N SER A 17 -5.44 -8.49 0.51
CA SER A 17 -6.03 -9.83 0.50
C SER A 17 -5.75 -10.58 -0.81
N GLU A 18 -5.84 -9.90 -1.96
CA GLU A 18 -5.48 -10.48 -3.26
C GLU A 18 -3.97 -10.74 -3.38
N LEU A 19 -3.12 -9.85 -2.83
CA LEU A 19 -1.67 -10.11 -2.71
C LEU A 19 -1.41 -11.37 -1.87
N GLY A 20 -2.18 -11.62 -0.81
CA GLY A 20 -2.12 -12.85 -0.04
C GLY A 20 -2.37 -14.12 -0.87
N LYS A 21 -3.24 -14.05 -1.88
CA LYS A 21 -3.44 -15.17 -2.82
C LYS A 21 -2.21 -15.42 -3.69
N LEU A 22 -1.47 -14.37 -4.07
CA LEU A 22 -0.18 -14.52 -4.78
C LEU A 22 0.89 -15.14 -3.88
N VAL A 23 0.90 -14.80 -2.58
CA VAL A 23 1.79 -15.38 -1.57
C VAL A 23 1.52 -16.89 -1.45
N SER A 24 0.27 -17.29 -1.21
CA SER A 24 -0.08 -18.72 -1.08
C SER A 24 0.16 -19.50 -2.39
N ALA A 25 -0.13 -18.91 -3.55
CA ALA A 25 0.16 -19.55 -4.83
C ALA A 25 1.68 -19.78 -5.04
N TYR A 26 2.51 -18.83 -4.62
CA TYR A 26 3.97 -18.99 -4.67
C TYR A 26 4.44 -20.06 -3.68
N LYS A 27 3.84 -20.12 -2.48
CA LYS A 27 4.14 -21.17 -1.49
C LYS A 27 3.91 -22.56 -2.09
N ASP A 28 2.72 -22.81 -2.66
CA ASP A 28 2.40 -24.07 -3.37
C ASP A 28 3.44 -24.41 -4.44
N TYR A 29 3.88 -23.40 -5.19
CA TYR A 29 4.90 -23.54 -6.22
C TYR A 29 6.26 -23.94 -5.65
N THR A 30 6.72 -23.30 -4.57
CA THR A 30 8.00 -23.65 -3.93
C THR A 30 8.00 -25.07 -3.37
N GLU A 31 6.88 -25.53 -2.83
CA GLU A 31 6.72 -26.91 -2.35
C GLU A 31 6.79 -27.90 -3.51
N THR A 32 6.17 -27.58 -4.64
CA THR A 32 6.25 -28.37 -5.87
C THR A 32 7.69 -28.47 -6.36
N LEU A 33 8.44 -27.35 -6.38
CA LEU A 33 9.85 -27.35 -6.77
C LEU A 33 10.71 -28.21 -5.84
N ALA A 34 10.50 -28.07 -4.52
CA ALA A 34 11.23 -28.87 -3.54
C ALA A 34 10.95 -30.38 -3.72
N ALA A 35 9.70 -30.76 -4.03
CA ALA A 35 9.34 -32.14 -4.31
C ALA A 35 10.03 -32.68 -5.58
N VAL A 36 10.05 -31.90 -6.68
CA VAL A 36 10.77 -32.27 -7.91
C VAL A 36 12.27 -32.42 -7.65
N GLN A 37 12.86 -31.51 -6.86
CA GLN A 37 14.30 -31.52 -6.60
C GLN A 37 14.73 -32.72 -5.77
N LYS A 38 13.90 -33.17 -4.81
CA LYS A 38 14.15 -34.36 -3.96
C LYS A 38 14.18 -35.68 -4.74
N GLN A 39 13.59 -35.75 -5.93
CA GLN A 39 13.58 -36.98 -6.73
C GLN A 39 14.96 -37.24 -7.35
N ILE A 40 15.76 -38.09 -6.70
CA ILE A 40 17.14 -38.39 -7.12
C ILE A 40 17.16 -39.12 -8.48
N GLU A 41 16.13 -39.91 -8.77
CA GLU A 41 16.01 -40.73 -9.99
C GLU A 41 15.72 -39.91 -11.25
N TYR A 42 15.25 -38.67 -11.11
CA TYR A 42 14.92 -37.83 -12.25
C TYR A 42 16.18 -37.25 -12.89
N THR A 43 16.25 -37.35 -14.22
CA THR A 43 17.30 -36.68 -15.00
C THR A 43 17.19 -35.17 -14.85
N LYS A 44 18.31 -34.47 -15.05
CA LYS A 44 18.35 -33.00 -15.01
C LYS A 44 17.33 -32.38 -15.98
N GLU A 45 17.28 -32.88 -17.21
CA GLU A 45 16.36 -32.43 -18.25
C GLU A 45 14.89 -32.61 -17.84
N TYR A 46 14.56 -33.73 -17.19
CA TYR A 46 13.21 -33.97 -16.69
C TYR A 46 12.83 -33.00 -15.55
N LYS A 47 13.75 -32.73 -14.62
CA LYS A 47 13.52 -31.75 -13.54
C LYS A 47 13.33 -30.34 -14.08
N GLU A 48 14.10 -29.94 -15.09
CA GLU A 48 13.94 -28.64 -15.76
C GLU A 48 12.57 -28.53 -16.42
N LYS A 49 12.12 -29.58 -17.13
CA LYS A 49 10.79 -29.61 -17.74
C LYS A 49 9.67 -29.50 -16.70
N GLN A 50 9.76 -30.25 -15.60
CA GLN A 50 8.79 -30.18 -14.50
C GLN A 50 8.75 -28.80 -13.83
N THR A 51 9.92 -28.20 -13.61
CA THR A 51 10.05 -26.84 -13.06
C THR A 51 9.41 -25.81 -13.98
N GLN A 52 9.65 -25.92 -15.29
CA GLN A 52 9.03 -25.04 -16.27
C GLN A 52 7.51 -25.18 -16.30
N THR A 53 6.98 -26.41 -16.29
CA THR A 53 5.54 -26.67 -16.21
C THR A 53 4.91 -26.13 -14.92
N ALA A 54 5.57 -26.30 -13.77
CA ALA A 54 5.12 -25.74 -12.50
C ALA A 54 5.05 -24.20 -12.56
N ARG A 55 6.06 -23.57 -13.17
CA ARG A 55 6.10 -22.11 -13.34
C ARG A 55 5.00 -21.59 -14.26
N GLU A 56 4.77 -22.24 -15.39
CA GLU A 56 3.69 -21.89 -16.33
C GLU A 56 2.31 -22.03 -15.67
N ASN A 57 2.12 -23.11 -14.89
CA ASN A 57 0.90 -23.32 -14.13
C ASN A 57 0.67 -22.24 -13.07
N LEU A 58 1.74 -21.84 -12.35
CA LEU A 58 1.69 -20.75 -11.39
C LEU A 58 1.23 -19.45 -12.06
N VAL A 59 1.92 -19.02 -13.12
CA VAL A 59 1.60 -17.78 -13.84
C VAL A 59 0.16 -17.78 -14.35
N ARG A 60 -0.30 -18.90 -14.91
CA ARG A 60 -1.69 -19.05 -15.37
C ARG A 60 -2.70 -18.96 -14.22
N LYS A 61 -2.41 -19.58 -13.06
CA LYS A 61 -3.28 -19.56 -11.87
C LYS A 61 -3.39 -18.16 -11.27
N THR A 62 -2.31 -17.38 -11.31
CA THR A 62 -2.25 -16.04 -10.69
C THR A 62 -2.65 -14.91 -11.62
N ALA A 63 -2.76 -15.12 -12.94
CA ALA A 63 -3.11 -14.07 -13.89
C ALA A 63 -4.40 -13.31 -13.52
N GLY A 64 -5.48 -14.03 -13.20
CA GLY A 64 -6.75 -13.42 -12.79
C GLY A 64 -6.69 -12.65 -11.47
N THR A 65 -5.84 -13.09 -10.54
CA THR A 65 -5.55 -12.34 -9.30
C THR A 65 -4.81 -11.04 -9.62
N CYS A 66 -3.82 -11.08 -10.51
CA CYS A 66 -3.11 -9.87 -10.92
C CYS A 66 -4.04 -8.85 -11.58
N ASP A 67 -4.94 -9.30 -12.45
CA ASP A 67 -5.91 -8.42 -13.10
C ASP A 67 -6.89 -7.80 -12.09
N THR A 68 -7.32 -8.58 -11.09
CA THR A 68 -8.17 -8.09 -10.00
C THR A 68 -7.46 -6.98 -9.20
N ILE A 69 -6.18 -7.19 -8.86
CA ILE A 69 -5.39 -6.18 -8.15
C ILE A 69 -5.25 -4.91 -9.00
N ARG A 70 -5.02 -5.01 -10.32
CA ARG A 70 -4.94 -3.83 -11.20
C ARG A 70 -6.23 -3.02 -11.17
N ILE A 71 -7.38 -3.68 -11.26
CA ILE A 71 -8.70 -3.03 -11.20
C ILE A 71 -8.89 -2.32 -9.85
N GLN A 72 -8.51 -2.97 -8.75
CA GLN A 72 -8.60 -2.37 -7.41
C GLN A 72 -7.66 -1.17 -7.26
N LEU A 73 -6.43 -1.25 -7.77
CA LEU A 73 -5.49 -0.13 -7.77
C LEU A 73 -5.95 1.04 -8.64
N GLU A 74 -6.61 0.77 -9.76
CA GLU A 74 -7.27 1.82 -10.57
C GLU A 74 -8.42 2.47 -9.81
N SER A 75 -9.26 1.68 -9.12
CA SER A 75 -10.32 2.23 -8.26
C SER A 75 -9.74 3.07 -7.12
N LEU A 76 -8.66 2.61 -6.50
CA LEU A 76 -7.94 3.34 -5.45
C LEU A 76 -7.42 4.68 -5.99
N GLU A 77 -6.82 4.68 -7.18
CA GLU A 77 -6.31 5.89 -7.85
C GLU A 77 -7.44 6.89 -8.09
N ASN A 78 -8.59 6.43 -8.58
CA ASN A 78 -9.76 7.29 -8.81
C ASN A 78 -10.32 7.90 -7.50
N THR A 79 -10.43 7.09 -6.44
CA THR A 79 -10.90 7.54 -5.13
C THR A 79 -9.96 8.58 -4.53
N VAL A 80 -8.65 8.29 -4.54
CA VAL A 80 -7.61 9.17 -4.01
C VAL A 80 -7.49 10.46 -4.82
N ASN A 81 -7.49 10.40 -6.16
CA ASN A 81 -7.48 11.58 -7.02
C ASN A 81 -8.67 12.51 -6.72
N SER A 82 -9.85 11.92 -6.50
CA SER A 82 -11.04 12.70 -6.17
C SER A 82 -10.91 13.36 -4.80
N LEU A 83 -10.34 12.67 -3.80
CA LEU A 83 -10.10 13.23 -2.47
C LEU A 83 -9.05 14.34 -2.48
N ASP A 84 -7.92 14.14 -3.14
CA ASP A 84 -6.81 15.10 -3.19
C ASP A 84 -7.16 16.40 -3.92
N GLN A 85 -8.19 16.37 -4.78
CA GLN A 85 -8.69 17.51 -5.54
C GLN A 85 -9.93 18.16 -4.94
N THR A 86 -10.52 17.59 -3.87
CA THR A 86 -11.78 18.10 -3.29
C THR A 86 -11.55 18.73 -1.93
N LEU A 87 -11.72 20.06 -1.84
CA LEU A 87 -11.82 20.77 -0.56
C LEU A 87 -13.28 20.84 -0.11
N ASN A 88 -13.61 20.20 1.01
CA ASN A 88 -14.93 20.36 1.63
C ASN A 88 -14.96 21.62 2.49
N VAL A 89 -15.27 22.76 1.88
CA VAL A 89 -15.44 24.03 2.60
C VAL A 89 -16.62 24.04 3.57
N ALA A 90 -17.57 23.10 3.41
CA ALA A 90 -18.69 22.92 4.32
C ALA A 90 -18.34 22.05 5.54
N ASP A 91 -17.08 21.62 5.68
CA ASP A 91 -16.62 20.93 6.89
C ASP A 91 -16.72 21.90 8.09
N PRO A 92 -17.57 21.60 9.09
CA PRO A 92 -17.79 22.51 10.22
C PRO A 92 -16.54 22.70 11.08
N GLU A 93 -15.55 21.81 10.98
CA GLU A 93 -14.29 21.93 11.74
C GLU A 93 -13.26 22.82 11.03
N LEU A 94 -13.36 23.00 9.72
CA LEU A 94 -12.36 23.71 8.92
C LEU A 94 -12.29 25.20 9.25
N MET A 95 -13.42 25.91 9.17
CA MET A 95 -13.47 27.35 9.40
C MET A 95 -13.03 27.77 10.82
N PRO A 96 -13.43 27.05 11.90
CA PRO A 96 -12.89 27.29 13.24
C PRO A 96 -11.36 27.13 13.31
N CYS A 97 -10.80 26.10 12.67
CA CYS A 97 -9.34 25.90 12.67
C CYS A 97 -8.60 26.97 11.85
N VAL A 98 -9.17 27.41 10.73
CA VAL A 98 -8.66 28.56 9.96
C VAL A 98 -8.67 29.81 10.83
N GLY A 99 -9.78 30.10 11.52
CA GLY A 99 -9.90 31.25 12.41
C GLY A 99 -8.91 31.20 13.57
N LEU A 100 -8.71 30.03 14.18
CA LEU A 100 -7.71 29.82 15.24
C LEU A 100 -6.30 30.15 14.75
N LEU A 101 -5.89 29.60 13.59
CA LEU A 101 -4.55 29.82 13.04
C LEU A 101 -4.33 31.25 12.55
N ALA A 102 -5.33 31.84 11.88
CA ALA A 102 -5.23 33.17 11.31
C ALA A 102 -5.17 34.28 12.37
N ASN A 103 -5.91 34.11 13.47
CA ASN A 103 -5.99 35.10 14.55
C ASN A 103 -4.96 34.87 15.67
N SER A 104 -4.23 33.75 15.66
CA SER A 104 -3.17 33.52 16.64
C SER A 104 -2.01 34.51 16.39
N PRO A 105 -1.55 35.23 17.42
CA PRO A 105 -0.45 36.18 17.27
C PRO A 105 0.88 35.47 16.96
N GLU A 106 1.05 34.25 17.45
CA GLU A 106 2.25 33.42 17.32
C GLU A 106 1.88 31.99 16.85
N ALA A 107 2.89 31.17 16.57
CA ALA A 107 2.69 29.76 16.26
C ALA A 107 2.00 29.02 17.43
N LEU A 108 1.02 28.19 17.10
CA LEU A 108 0.36 27.34 18.10
C LEU A 108 1.35 26.28 18.63
N PRO A 109 1.23 25.85 19.89
CA PRO A 109 2.00 24.75 20.43
C PRO A 109 1.90 23.48 19.58
N LEU A 110 2.97 22.67 19.56
CA LEU A 110 3.07 21.47 18.74
C LEU A 110 1.92 20.47 18.96
N GLU A 111 1.47 20.33 20.21
CA GLU A 111 0.34 19.45 20.56
C GLU A 111 -0.98 19.91 19.91
N LEU A 112 -1.21 21.23 19.88
CA LEU A 112 -2.43 21.80 19.33
C LEU A 112 -2.41 21.75 17.80
N ILE A 113 -1.29 22.07 17.15
CA ILE A 113 -1.16 21.94 15.70
C ILE A 113 -1.19 20.47 15.26
N GLY A 114 -0.65 19.55 16.08
CA GLY A 114 -0.78 18.11 15.89
C GLY A 114 -2.24 17.66 15.91
N SER A 115 -3.01 18.12 16.89
CA SER A 115 -4.45 17.84 16.99
C SER A 115 -5.25 18.38 15.80
N VAL A 116 -4.89 19.57 15.31
CA VAL A 116 -5.47 20.12 14.08
C VAL A 116 -5.12 19.23 12.88
N ALA A 117 -3.85 18.84 12.72
CA ALA A 117 -3.44 18.00 11.60
C ALA A 117 -4.15 16.64 11.57
N GLU A 118 -4.29 15.98 12.72
CA GLU A 118 -4.99 14.68 12.81
C GLU A 118 -6.46 14.78 12.42
N LYS A 119 -7.14 15.89 12.72
CA LYS A 119 -8.55 16.10 12.30
C LYS A 119 -8.72 16.14 10.78
N PHE A 120 -7.72 16.60 10.05
CA PHE A 120 -7.76 16.77 8.59
C PHE A 120 -6.90 15.74 7.85
N LYS A 121 -6.54 14.63 8.50
CA LYS A 121 -5.79 13.53 7.88
C LYS A 121 -6.54 13.01 6.63
N GLY A 122 -5.79 12.74 5.56
CA GLY A 122 -6.36 12.42 4.24
C GLY A 122 -6.98 13.59 3.47
N ASN A 123 -7.15 14.77 4.09
CA ASN A 123 -7.66 15.96 3.41
C ASN A 123 -6.52 16.91 3.05
N ARG A 124 -5.81 16.58 1.97
CA ARG A 124 -4.65 17.33 1.47
C ARG A 124 -4.95 18.82 1.33
N LEU A 125 -6.06 19.18 0.70
CA LEU A 125 -6.39 20.59 0.47
C LEU A 125 -6.76 21.34 1.75
N ALA A 126 -7.42 20.70 2.72
CA ALA A 126 -7.69 21.33 4.01
C ALA A 126 -6.38 21.61 4.77
N LEU A 127 -5.46 20.64 4.80
CA LEU A 127 -4.15 20.82 5.44
C LEU A 127 -3.35 21.95 4.78
N LEU A 128 -3.35 22.03 3.44
CA LEU A 128 -2.70 23.14 2.72
C LEU A 128 -3.38 24.49 2.97
N ALA A 129 -4.72 24.53 3.06
CA ALA A 129 -5.46 25.75 3.39
C ALA A 129 -5.15 26.24 4.81
N LEU A 130 -5.06 25.33 5.77
CA LEU A 130 -4.63 25.64 7.14
C LEU A 130 -3.17 26.10 7.18
N ALA A 131 -2.28 25.45 6.41
CA ALA A 131 -0.89 25.85 6.31
C ALA A 131 -0.71 27.26 5.74
N ALA A 132 -1.56 27.67 4.79
CA ALA A 132 -1.51 28.99 4.18
C ALA A 132 -1.77 30.14 5.17
N VAL A 133 -2.50 29.88 6.26
CA VAL A 133 -2.79 30.86 7.31
C VAL A 133 -1.95 30.65 8.58
N ALA A 134 -1.20 29.56 8.66
CA ALA A 134 -0.38 29.21 9.82
C ALA A 134 0.89 30.09 9.92
N LYS A 135 1.36 30.29 11.15
CA LYS A 135 2.58 31.04 11.46
C LYS A 135 3.78 30.12 11.60
N GLU A 136 4.95 30.62 11.21
CA GLU A 136 6.26 30.02 11.47
C GLU A 136 6.32 28.51 11.14
N ASN A 137 6.78 27.69 12.09
CA ASN A 137 6.97 26.25 11.96
C ASN A 137 5.65 25.47 11.77
N ASN A 138 4.49 26.03 12.16
CA ASN A 138 3.20 25.37 11.94
C ASN A 138 2.86 25.21 10.45
N LYS A 139 3.31 26.14 9.60
CA LYS A 139 3.14 26.04 8.16
C LYS A 139 3.82 24.78 7.62
N SER A 140 5.13 24.64 7.87
CA SER A 140 5.91 23.48 7.43
C SER A 140 5.41 22.17 8.04
N PHE A 141 4.91 22.22 9.27
CA PHE A 141 4.32 21.05 9.92
C PHE A 141 3.06 20.57 9.19
N LEU A 142 2.13 21.47 8.88
CA LEU A 142 0.89 21.14 8.18
C LEU A 142 1.14 20.74 6.71
N GLU A 143 2.04 21.43 6.01
CA GLU A 143 2.47 21.04 4.66
C GLU A 143 3.06 19.62 4.64
N GLY A 144 3.88 19.28 5.65
CA GLY A 144 4.44 17.93 5.80
C GLY A 144 3.41 16.84 6.09
N LYS A 145 2.19 17.20 6.53
CA LYS A 145 1.07 16.27 6.75
C LYS A 145 0.16 16.16 5.51
N ALA A 146 0.25 17.09 4.57
CA ALA A 146 -0.53 17.09 3.34
C ALA A 146 0.09 16.14 2.30
N VAL A 147 -0.19 14.84 2.44
CA VAL A 147 0.33 13.80 1.55
C VAL A 147 -0.25 13.94 0.13
N ASP A 148 0.61 13.79 -0.88
CA ASP A 148 0.20 13.57 -2.28
C ASP A 148 -0.19 12.10 -2.47
N GLY A 149 -1.45 11.78 -2.17
CA GLY A 149 -1.96 10.43 -2.28
C GLY A 149 -1.98 9.96 -3.73
N SER A 150 -2.35 10.84 -4.67
CA SER A 150 -2.32 10.55 -6.11
C SER A 150 -0.94 10.09 -6.57
N GLY A 151 0.11 10.79 -6.14
CA GLY A 151 1.50 10.39 -6.38
C GLY A 151 1.85 9.04 -5.75
N ALA A 152 1.41 8.80 -4.51
CA ALA A 152 1.64 7.54 -3.80
C ALA A 152 0.98 6.34 -4.49
N VAL A 153 -0.29 6.45 -4.91
CA VAL A 153 -1.00 5.35 -5.60
C VAL A 153 -0.33 5.01 -6.93
N LYS A 154 0.14 6.01 -7.69
CA LYS A 154 0.90 5.77 -8.93
C LYS A 154 2.18 4.97 -8.67
N GLN A 155 2.88 5.27 -7.58
CA GLN A 155 4.07 4.49 -7.20
C GLN A 155 3.72 3.05 -6.83
N ILE A 156 2.65 2.85 -6.04
CA ILE A 156 2.14 1.51 -5.70
C ILE A 156 1.81 0.71 -6.96
N ARG A 157 1.08 1.31 -7.91
CA ARG A 157 0.72 0.68 -9.18
C ARG A 157 1.93 0.30 -10.01
N ASN A 158 2.89 1.21 -10.17
CA ASN A 158 4.12 0.91 -10.93
C ASN A 158 4.89 -0.27 -10.32
N LYS A 159 5.03 -0.31 -8.98
CA LYS A 159 5.69 -1.43 -8.29
C LYS A 159 4.90 -2.72 -8.44
N PHE A 160 3.57 -2.65 -8.37
CA PHE A 160 2.72 -3.81 -8.58
C PHE A 160 2.80 -4.33 -10.01
N ASP A 161 2.82 -3.47 -11.03
CA ASP A 161 2.96 -3.89 -12.42
C ASP A 161 4.32 -4.58 -12.65
N MET A 162 5.41 -4.06 -12.06
CA MET A 162 6.71 -4.74 -12.07
C MET A 162 6.67 -6.11 -11.37
N LEU A 163 5.95 -6.21 -10.24
CA LEU A 163 5.73 -7.47 -9.55
C LEU A 163 4.96 -8.45 -10.44
N ALA A 164 3.85 -8.03 -11.04
CA ALA A 164 2.99 -8.87 -11.85
C ALA A 164 3.68 -9.35 -13.14
N ASP A 165 4.38 -8.46 -13.85
CA ASP A 165 5.01 -8.77 -15.14
C ASP A 165 6.24 -9.68 -14.99
N GLY A 166 6.96 -9.55 -13.88
CA GLY A 166 8.12 -10.38 -13.56
C GLY A 166 7.79 -11.64 -12.75
N TYR A 167 6.53 -11.86 -12.37
CA TYR A 167 6.14 -12.93 -11.46
C TYR A 167 6.53 -14.31 -12.02
N PRO A 168 7.08 -15.23 -11.21
CA PRO A 168 7.29 -15.12 -9.76
C PRO A 168 8.66 -14.53 -9.34
N LYS A 169 9.53 -14.13 -10.27
CA LYS A 169 10.91 -13.68 -9.97
C LYS A 169 10.97 -12.35 -9.23
N THR A 170 9.94 -11.52 -9.38
CA THR A 170 9.82 -10.19 -8.78
C THR A 170 9.02 -10.19 -7.48
N LEU A 171 8.78 -11.36 -6.87
CA LEU A 171 8.07 -11.48 -5.58
C LEU A 171 8.75 -10.67 -4.46
N HIS A 172 10.05 -10.40 -4.57
CA HIS A 172 10.78 -9.54 -3.64
C HIS A 172 10.23 -8.10 -3.54
N LEU A 173 9.43 -7.64 -4.51
CA LEU A 173 8.74 -6.34 -4.47
C LEU A 173 7.48 -6.35 -3.59
N LEU A 174 6.98 -7.53 -3.19
CA LEU A 174 5.72 -7.66 -2.46
C LEU A 174 5.72 -6.91 -1.10
N PRO A 175 6.79 -6.98 -0.28
CA PRO A 175 6.87 -6.19 0.95
C PRO A 175 6.82 -4.68 0.70
N GLU A 176 7.39 -4.20 -0.41
CA GLU A 176 7.32 -2.78 -0.75
C GLU A 176 5.91 -2.34 -1.11
N VAL A 177 5.21 -3.11 -1.96
CA VAL A 177 3.82 -2.83 -2.34
C VAL A 177 2.92 -2.81 -1.09
N LYS A 178 3.08 -3.81 -0.20
CA LYS A 178 2.39 -3.84 1.10
C LYS A 178 2.67 -2.58 1.91
N ASN A 179 3.94 -2.25 2.14
CA ASN A 179 4.31 -1.13 3.01
C ASN A 179 3.81 0.21 2.46
N ASP A 180 3.80 0.39 1.14
CA ASP A 180 3.29 1.61 0.53
C ASP A 180 1.75 1.70 0.64
N LEU A 181 1.01 0.59 0.54
CA LEU A 181 -0.44 0.53 0.83
C LEU A 181 -0.75 0.85 2.30
N VAL A 182 0.04 0.34 3.23
CA VAL A 182 -0.12 0.64 4.68
C VAL A 182 0.08 2.13 4.94
N LYS A 183 1.18 2.70 4.43
CA LYS A 183 1.45 4.15 4.56
C LYS A 183 0.34 5.01 3.95
N LEU A 184 -0.22 4.58 2.82
CA LEU A 184 -1.35 5.26 2.21
C LEU A 184 -2.56 5.25 3.16
N CYS A 185 -2.95 4.08 3.68
CA CYS A 185 -4.06 3.97 4.62
C CYS A 185 -3.85 4.85 5.87
N GLU A 186 -2.65 4.81 6.44
CA GLU A 186 -2.30 5.63 7.60
C GLU A 186 -2.41 7.12 7.27
N ALA A 187 -1.96 7.56 6.09
CA ALA A 187 -2.07 8.94 5.62
C ALA A 187 -3.54 9.40 5.45
N TYR A 188 -4.46 8.47 5.21
CA TYR A 188 -5.91 8.72 5.16
C TYR A 188 -6.64 8.41 6.47
N GLY A 189 -5.90 8.20 7.56
CA GLY A 189 -6.45 8.07 8.92
C GLY A 189 -6.85 6.66 9.33
N HIS A 190 -6.38 5.64 8.63
CA HIS A 190 -6.68 4.24 8.93
C HIS A 190 -5.40 3.48 9.29
N GLU A 191 -5.28 3.13 10.57
CA GLU A 191 -4.16 2.35 11.10
C GLU A 191 -4.39 0.86 10.82
N ILE A 192 -3.80 0.37 9.73
CA ILE A 192 -3.85 -1.05 9.35
C ILE A 192 -2.54 -1.80 9.61
N GLY A 193 -1.55 -1.16 10.24
CA GLY A 193 -0.17 -1.63 10.42
C GLY A 193 -0.01 -3.14 10.64
N ASP A 194 -0.20 -3.60 11.88
CA ASP A 194 -0.01 -5.03 12.24
C ASP A 194 -1.07 -5.95 11.59
N ALA A 195 -2.25 -5.40 11.26
CA ALA A 195 -3.29 -6.15 10.58
C ALA A 195 -2.93 -6.47 9.11
N ALA A 196 -2.04 -5.69 8.48
CA ALA A 196 -1.64 -5.85 7.09
C ALA A 196 -1.08 -7.24 6.78
N ASP A 197 -0.32 -7.82 7.71
CA ASP A 197 0.24 -9.17 7.55
C ASP A 197 -0.84 -10.25 7.58
N THR A 198 -1.94 -10.01 8.30
CA THR A 198 -3.07 -10.95 8.36
C THR A 198 -3.76 -11.06 7.00
N TYR A 199 -3.89 -9.95 6.25
CA TYR A 199 -4.45 -9.95 4.91
C TYR A 199 -3.56 -10.70 3.90
N LEU A 200 -2.25 -10.70 4.11
CA LEU A 200 -1.30 -11.44 3.27
C LEU A 200 -1.28 -12.95 3.56
N GLY A 201 -1.94 -13.38 4.64
CA GLY A 201 -2.10 -14.79 4.99
C GLY A 201 -0.92 -15.39 5.76
N ALA A 202 -1.13 -16.61 6.26
CA ALA A 202 -0.17 -17.30 7.13
C ALA A 202 1.18 -17.59 6.45
N ASP A 203 1.18 -17.72 5.12
CA ASP A 203 2.40 -18.02 4.34
C ASP A 203 3.32 -16.80 4.20
N TYR A 204 2.86 -15.58 4.49
CA TYR A 204 3.61 -14.37 4.22
C TYR A 204 4.95 -14.32 4.96
N GLY A 205 4.99 -14.70 6.24
CA GLY A 205 6.23 -14.72 7.02
C GLY A 205 7.28 -15.67 6.43
N ASP A 206 6.87 -16.86 5.99
CA ASP A 206 7.75 -17.82 5.33
C ASP A 206 8.31 -17.28 4.02
N ILE A 207 7.47 -16.58 3.24
CA ILE A 207 7.84 -16.01 1.96
C ILE A 207 8.82 -14.84 2.12
N VAL A 208 8.60 -13.96 3.10
CA VAL A 208 9.55 -12.89 3.42
C VAL A 208 10.90 -13.47 3.83
N ASN A 209 10.89 -14.50 4.68
CA ASN A 209 12.12 -15.19 5.07
C ASN A 209 12.85 -15.81 3.87
N LEU A 210 12.11 -16.41 2.93
CA LEU A 210 12.68 -16.95 1.70
C LEU A 210 13.31 -15.86 0.84
N ILE A 211 12.61 -14.75 0.62
CA ILE A 211 13.13 -13.57 -0.11
C ILE A 211 14.42 -13.05 0.53
N MET A 212 14.44 -12.92 1.86
CA MET A 212 15.60 -12.43 2.60
C MET A 212 16.80 -13.37 2.48
N ARG A 213 16.57 -14.70 2.50
CA ARG A 213 17.62 -15.69 2.32
C ARG A 213 18.20 -15.64 0.91
N GLU A 214 17.35 -15.58 -0.12
CA GLU A 214 17.80 -15.44 -1.50
C GLU A 214 18.63 -14.16 -1.70
N ALA A 215 18.20 -13.03 -1.12
CA ALA A 215 18.96 -11.78 -1.15
C ALA A 215 20.32 -11.87 -0.45
N ALA A 216 20.43 -12.71 0.59
CA ALA A 216 21.67 -12.99 1.30
C ALA A 216 22.56 -14.06 0.60
N GLY A 217 22.11 -14.66 -0.50
CA GLY A 217 22.80 -15.74 -1.21
C GLY A 217 22.78 -17.09 -0.48
N LEU A 218 21.74 -17.33 0.33
CA LEU A 218 21.55 -18.51 1.21
C LEU A 218 20.44 -19.46 0.78
#